data_AF-E9FLD0-F1
#
_entry.id   AF-E9FLD0-F1
#
_cell.length_a   1.000
_cell.length_b   1.000
_cell.length_c   1.000
_cell.angle_alpha   90.00
_cell.angle_beta   90.00
_cell.angle_gamma   90.00
#
_symmetry.space_group_name_H-M   'P 1'
#
loop_
_entity.id
_entity.type
_entity.pdbx_description
1 polymer ?
#
loop_
_entity_poly.entity_id
_entity_poly.type
_entity_poly.pdbx_seq_one_letter_code
_entity_poly.pdbx_strand_id
1 'polypeptide(L)'
;VKAAAKADLEKAAQAEKAEIASDKSLTAAQRTEKEQAVDAAKTAEEAKIASAENADKVAEAKTAGVAAIAGVHTPGDLETVKAAAKADLEKAAQAEKAEIASDKSLTAAQRTEKEQAVDAAKTAEEAKIASAENADKVAEAKTAGVAAIAGVHTPGDLETVKA
;
A
#
# COMPACT_ATOMS: atom_id res chain seq x y z
N VAL A 1 35.52 20.39 10.21
CA VAL A 1 35.04 19.04 9.81
C VAL A 1 33.62 18.74 10.29
N LYS A 2 33.26 18.94 11.57
CA LYS A 2 31.90 18.62 12.09
C LYS A 2 30.74 19.31 11.35
N ALA A 3 30.83 20.62 11.13
CA ALA A 3 29.77 21.38 10.43
C ALA A 3 29.55 20.88 8.99
N ALA A 4 30.64 20.61 8.25
CA ALA A 4 30.56 20.04 6.90
C ALA A 4 29.92 18.64 6.91
N ALA A 5 30.30 17.79 7.88
CA ALA A 5 29.70 16.46 8.02
C ALA A 5 28.19 16.52 8.31
N LYS A 6 27.72 17.45 9.15
CA LYS A 6 26.28 17.66 9.39
C LYS A 6 25.56 18.17 8.13
N ALA A 7 26.19 19.07 7.37
CA ALA A 7 25.64 19.53 6.09
C ALA A 7 25.52 18.39 5.06
N ASP A 8 26.41 17.40 5.10
CA ASP A 8 26.29 16.21 4.26
C ASP A 8 25.16 15.28 4.72
N LEU A 9 24.91 15.14 6.03
CA LEU A 9 23.71 14.44 6.53
C LEU A 9 22.41 15.13 6.13
N GLU A 10 22.38 16.46 6.16
CA GLU A 10 21.23 17.24 5.67
C GLU A 10 20.94 16.97 4.19
N LYS A 11 21.97 16.96 3.34
CA LYS A 11 21.81 16.61 1.92
C LYS A 11 21.31 15.18 1.73
N ALA A 12 21.85 14.23 2.50
CA ALA A 12 21.38 12.84 2.45
C ALA A 12 19.91 12.73 2.87
N ALA A 13 19.50 13.44 3.93
CA ALA A 13 18.13 13.46 4.39
C ALA A 13 17.17 14.09 3.34
N GLN A 14 17.57 15.17 2.69
CA GLN A 14 16.79 15.78 1.62
C GLN A 14 16.64 14.84 0.42
N ALA A 15 17.71 14.16 0.01
CA ALA A 15 17.69 13.20 -1.08
C ALA A 15 16.76 12.01 -0.75
N GLU A 16 16.92 11.43 0.44
CA GLU A 16 16.09 10.31 0.89
C GLU A 16 14.59 10.69 0.96
N LYS A 17 14.28 11.87 1.49
CA LYS A 17 12.90 12.38 1.50
C LYS A 17 12.33 12.56 0.09
N ALA A 18 13.14 12.98 -0.88
CA ALA A 18 12.70 13.10 -2.27
C ALA A 18 12.40 11.73 -2.91
N GLU A 19 13.21 10.70 -2.60
CA GLU A 19 12.94 9.32 -3.02
C GLU A 19 11.66 8.78 -2.38
N ILE A 20 11.48 8.96 -1.06
CA ILE A 20 10.24 8.60 -0.34
C ILE A 20 9.02 9.31 -0.94
N ALA A 21 9.12 10.62 -1.19
CA ALA A 21 8.04 11.42 -1.78
C ALA A 21 7.63 10.91 -3.17
N SER A 22 8.59 10.39 -3.93
CA SER A 22 8.39 9.88 -5.28
C SER A 22 7.97 8.41 -5.33
N ASP A 23 8.07 7.68 -4.21
CA ASP A 23 7.67 6.28 -4.13
C ASP A 23 6.15 6.14 -4.16
N LYS A 24 5.64 5.75 -5.33
CA LYS A 24 4.23 5.50 -5.60
C LYS A 24 3.70 4.22 -4.97
N SER A 25 4.57 3.31 -4.54
CA SER A 25 4.18 2.08 -3.85
C SER A 25 3.82 2.34 -2.38
N LEU A 26 4.19 3.50 -1.84
CA LEU A 26 3.78 3.95 -0.52
C LEU A 26 2.47 4.74 -0.59
N THR A 27 1.66 4.59 0.45
CA THR A 27 0.54 5.51 0.74
C THR A 27 1.07 6.84 1.26
N ALA A 28 0.24 7.89 1.24
CA ALA A 28 0.59 9.18 1.81
C ALA A 28 1.00 9.08 3.28
N ALA A 29 0.28 8.28 4.07
CA ALA A 29 0.59 8.05 5.48
C ALA A 29 1.96 7.39 5.68
N GLN A 30 2.28 6.36 4.87
CA GLN A 30 3.58 5.67 4.94
C GLN A 30 4.74 6.57 4.50
N ARG A 31 4.53 7.48 3.54
CA ARG A 31 5.54 8.48 3.16
C ARG A 31 5.83 9.42 4.33
N THR A 32 4.79 9.99 4.94
CA THR A 32 4.94 10.87 6.11
C THR A 32 5.66 10.17 7.27
N GLU A 33 5.32 8.92 7.57
CA GLU A 33 6.00 8.14 8.61
C GLU A 33 7.50 7.98 8.31
N LYS A 34 7.86 7.65 7.06
CA LYS A 34 9.27 7.49 6.67
C LYS A 34 10.03 8.80 6.64
N GLU A 35 9.42 9.90 6.20
CA GLU A 35 10.04 11.23 6.25
C GLU A 35 10.36 11.64 7.68
N GLN A 36 9.49 11.33 8.64
CA GLN A 36 9.75 11.54 10.08
C GLN A 36 10.87 10.63 10.59
N ALA A 37 10.93 9.38 10.13
CA ALA A 37 12.03 8.48 10.45
C ALA A 37 13.38 8.98 9.90
N VAL A 38 13.39 9.62 8.72
CA VAL A 38 14.59 10.28 8.17
C VAL A 38 15.06 11.42 9.08
N ASP A 39 14.15 12.27 9.57
CA ASP A 39 14.50 13.35 10.49
C ASP A 39 15.05 12.84 11.81
N ALA A 40 14.45 11.76 12.35
CA ALA A 40 14.92 11.11 13.56
C ALA A 40 16.31 10.50 13.38
N ALA A 41 16.53 9.78 12.27
CA ALA A 41 17.83 9.21 11.92
C ALA A 41 18.89 10.32 11.79
N LYS A 42 18.61 11.37 11.02
CA LYS A 42 19.51 12.51 10.87
C LYS A 42 19.89 13.13 12.23
N THR A 43 18.90 13.38 13.09
CA THR A 43 19.15 13.96 14.43
C THR A 43 20.06 13.06 15.28
N ALA A 44 19.82 11.74 15.26
CA ALA A 44 20.66 10.78 15.98
C ALA A 44 22.10 10.76 15.46
N GLU A 45 22.30 10.80 14.14
CA GLU A 45 23.61 10.77 13.51
C GLU A 45 24.38 12.10 13.68
N GLU A 46 23.68 13.25 13.67
CA GLU A 46 24.28 14.54 14.00
C GLU A 46 24.81 14.60 15.44
N ALA A 47 24.15 13.92 16.38
CA ALA A 47 24.62 13.79 17.76
C ALA A 47 25.92 12.99 17.83
N LYS A 48 26.05 11.89 17.05
CA LYS A 48 27.32 11.13 16.95
C LYS A 48 28.45 11.99 16.37
N ILE A 49 28.18 12.78 15.33
CA ILE A 49 29.15 13.73 14.78
C ILE A 49 29.57 14.79 15.82
N ALA A 50 28.62 15.28 16.62
CA ALA A 50 28.90 16.24 17.69
C ALA A 50 29.83 15.66 18.75
N SER A 51 29.63 14.40 19.13
CA SER A 51 30.42 13.67 20.12
C SER A 51 31.76 13.14 19.61
N ALA A 52 32.00 13.11 18.29
CA ALA A 52 33.25 12.61 17.71
C ALA A 52 34.48 13.41 18.20
N GLU A 53 35.52 12.72 18.63
CA GLU A 53 36.68 13.31 19.32
C GLU A 53 37.70 13.96 18.38
N ASN A 54 37.77 13.48 17.13
CA ASN A 54 38.77 13.91 16.16
C ASN A 54 38.22 13.84 14.72
N ALA A 55 39.02 14.25 13.74
CA ALA A 55 38.60 14.34 12.34
C ALA A 55 38.25 12.98 11.73
N ASP A 56 39.00 11.92 12.05
CA ASP A 56 38.74 10.57 11.54
C ASP A 56 37.41 10.04 12.06
N LYS A 57 37.12 10.23 13.36
CA LYS A 57 35.82 9.86 13.95
C LYS A 57 34.65 10.67 13.40
N VAL A 58 34.88 11.93 13.00
CA VAL A 58 33.87 12.71 12.29
C VAL A 58 33.59 12.11 10.90
N ALA A 59 34.63 11.66 10.19
CA ALA A 59 34.49 11.05 8.88
C ALA A 59 33.79 9.68 8.96
N GLU A 60 34.15 8.83 9.92
CA GLU A 60 33.47 7.56 10.20
C GLU A 60 31.97 7.79 10.51
N ALA A 61 31.67 8.70 11.44
CA ALA A 61 30.29 9.01 11.84
C ALA A 61 29.47 9.60 10.68
N LYS A 62 30.08 10.45 9.84
CA LYS A 62 29.44 10.94 8.61
C LYS A 62 29.06 9.78 7.69
N THR A 63 30.00 8.90 7.36
CA THR A 63 29.77 7.78 6.43
C THR A 63 28.69 6.85 6.95
N ALA A 64 28.76 6.47 8.23
CA ALA A 64 27.73 5.67 8.87
C ALA A 64 26.37 6.38 8.87
N GLY A 65 26.35 7.68 9.15
CA GLY A 65 25.13 8.46 9.19
C GLY A 65 24.44 8.63 7.84
N VAL A 66 25.21 8.84 6.76
CA VAL A 66 24.66 8.87 5.39
C VAL A 66 24.04 7.52 5.04
N ALA A 67 24.71 6.41 5.36
CA ALA A 67 24.18 5.07 5.12
C ALA A 67 22.94 4.78 5.97
N ALA A 68 22.90 5.23 7.23
CA ALA A 68 21.75 5.07 8.10
C ALA A 68 20.52 5.84 7.59
N ILE A 69 20.72 7.07 7.11
CA ILE A 69 19.65 7.89 6.52
C ILE A 69 19.10 7.24 5.24
N ALA A 70 19.98 6.83 4.32
CA ALA A 70 19.59 6.15 3.07
C ALA A 70 18.98 4.76 3.30
N GLY A 71 19.16 4.18 4.49
CA GLY A 71 18.57 2.91 4.88
C GLY A 71 17.17 3.04 5.51
N VAL A 72 16.64 4.26 5.66
CA VAL A 72 15.31 4.48 6.23
C VAL A 72 14.21 4.00 5.29
N HIS A 73 14.43 4.15 3.98
CA HIS A 73 13.50 3.69 2.96
C HIS A 73 14.15 2.63 2.06
N THR A 74 13.30 1.71 1.61
CA THR A 74 13.61 0.79 0.53
C THR A 74 12.48 0.97 -0.48
N PRO A 75 12.80 1.38 -1.72
CA PRO A 75 11.79 1.56 -2.77
C PRO A 75 10.95 0.30 -2.94
N GLY A 76 9.63 0.47 -2.86
CA GLY A 76 8.71 -0.60 -3.14
C GLY A 76 8.31 -0.66 -4.61
N ASP A 77 7.49 -1.66 -4.94
CA ASP A 77 6.95 -1.86 -6.28
C ASP A 77 5.42 -1.73 -6.26
N LEU A 78 4.91 -0.76 -7.01
CA LEU A 78 3.47 -0.51 -7.13
C LEU A 78 2.74 -1.71 -7.78
N GLU A 79 3.38 -2.46 -8.68
CA GLU A 79 2.74 -3.61 -9.31
C GLU A 79 2.54 -4.75 -8.30
N THR A 80 3.46 -4.93 -7.35
CA THR A 80 3.27 -5.82 -6.20
C THR A 80 2.07 -5.40 -5.34
N VAL A 81 1.90 -4.09 -5.09
CA VAL A 81 0.73 -3.56 -4.34
C VAL A 81 -0.58 -3.83 -5.11
N LYS A 82 -0.59 -3.62 -6.42
CA LYS A 82 -1.75 -3.93 -7.29
C LYS A 82 -2.07 -5.42 -7.30
N ALA A 83 -1.07 -6.28 -7.40
CA ALA A 83 -1.25 -7.74 -7.40
C ALA A 83 -1.89 -8.22 -6.09
N ALA A 84 -1.43 -7.71 -4.95
CA ALA A 84 -2.03 -8.00 -3.65
C ALA A 84 -3.50 -7.54 -3.57
N ALA A 85 -3.81 -6.34 -4.07
CA ALA A 85 -5.18 -5.83 -4.11
C ALA A 85 -6.11 -6.68 -4.98
N LYS A 86 -5.66 -7.13 -6.16
CA LYS A 86 -6.43 -8.06 -7.02
C LYS A 86 -6.65 -9.41 -6.35
N ALA A 87 -5.64 -9.94 -5.65
CA ALA A 87 -5.79 -11.17 -4.88
C ALA A 87 -6.83 -11.04 -3.76
N ASP A 88 -6.97 -9.86 -3.16
CA ASP A 88 -8.03 -9.62 -2.18
C ASP A 88 -9.41 -9.49 -2.82
N LEU A 89 -9.53 -8.93 -4.03
CA LEU A 89 -10.79 -8.98 -4.80
C LEU A 89 -11.19 -10.41 -5.18
N GLU A 90 -10.23 -11.26 -5.52
CA GLU A 90 -10.49 -12.69 -5.77
C GLU A 90 -11.05 -13.39 -4.53
N LYS A 91 -10.46 -13.15 -3.34
CA LYS A 91 -11.00 -13.71 -2.10
C LYS A 91 -12.41 -13.20 -1.81
N ALA A 92 -12.67 -11.90 -2.01
CA ALA A 92 -13.99 -11.33 -1.83
C ALA A 92 -15.02 -11.95 -2.77
N ALA A 93 -14.67 -12.13 -4.06
CA ALA A 93 -15.51 -12.79 -5.04
C ALA A 93 -15.82 -14.25 -4.68
N GLN A 94 -14.82 -15.01 -4.23
CA GLN A 94 -15.02 -16.39 -3.79
C GLN A 94 -15.96 -16.47 -2.58
N ALA A 95 -15.77 -15.59 -1.59
CA ALA A 95 -16.63 -15.53 -0.41
C ALA A 95 -18.08 -15.19 -0.80
N GLU A 96 -18.27 -14.17 -1.64
CA GLU A 96 -19.58 -13.74 -2.10
C GLU A 96 -20.32 -14.84 -2.88
N LYS A 97 -19.62 -15.53 -3.79
CA LYS A 97 -20.20 -16.68 -4.50
C LYS A 97 -20.62 -17.80 -3.56
N ALA A 98 -19.87 -18.04 -2.48
CA ALA A 98 -20.25 -19.04 -1.49
C ALA A 98 -21.53 -18.65 -0.72
N GLU A 99 -21.70 -17.37 -0.41
CA GLU A 99 -22.93 -16.83 0.21
C GLU A 99 -24.13 -16.96 -0.77
N ILE A 100 -23.95 -16.55 -2.03
CA ILE A 100 -24.97 -16.71 -3.09
C ILE A 100 -25.35 -18.18 -3.26
N ALA A 101 -24.37 -19.08 -3.31
CA ALA A 101 -24.59 -20.53 -3.45
C ALA A 101 -25.42 -21.11 -2.29
N SER A 102 -25.24 -20.56 -1.09
CA SER A 102 -25.91 -21.00 0.14
C SER A 102 -27.28 -20.34 0.36
N ASP A 103 -27.60 -19.30 -0.41
CA ASP A 103 -28.86 -18.57 -0.27
C ASP A 103 -30.06 -19.36 -0.82
N LYS A 104 -30.92 -19.78 0.11
CA LYS A 104 -32.14 -20.57 -0.15
C LYS A 104 -33.31 -19.72 -0.64
N SER A 105 -33.22 -18.39 -0.57
CA SER A 105 -34.21 -17.48 -1.15
C SER A 105 -34.07 -17.32 -2.66
N LEU A 106 -32.96 -17.78 -3.23
CA LEU A 106 -32.69 -17.74 -4.66
C LEU A 106 -33.04 -19.07 -5.34
N THR A 107 -33.49 -18.99 -6.58
CA THR A 107 -33.53 -20.13 -7.51
C THR A 107 -32.14 -20.48 -8.03
N ALA A 108 -31.97 -21.67 -8.63
CA ALA A 108 -30.71 -22.05 -9.25
C ALA A 108 -30.28 -21.08 -10.38
N ALA A 109 -31.23 -20.59 -11.18
CA ALA A 109 -30.96 -19.63 -12.24
C ALA A 109 -30.47 -18.28 -11.68
N GLN A 110 -31.12 -17.76 -10.62
CA GLN A 110 -30.72 -16.51 -9.98
C GLN A 110 -29.34 -16.60 -9.32
N ARG A 111 -28.99 -17.75 -8.74
CA ARG A 111 -27.63 -17.97 -8.20
C ARG A 111 -26.59 -17.90 -9.31
N THR A 112 -26.78 -18.63 -10.40
CA THR A 112 -25.86 -18.60 -11.56
C THR A 112 -25.70 -17.19 -12.12
N GLU A 113 -26.80 -16.44 -12.28
CA GLU A 113 -26.75 -15.05 -12.76
C GLU A 113 -25.95 -14.16 -11.82
N LYS A 114 -26.15 -14.28 -10.51
CA LYS A 114 -25.42 -13.50 -9.51
C LYS A 114 -23.94 -13.88 -9.42
N GLU A 115 -23.60 -15.16 -9.50
CA GLU A 115 -22.20 -15.60 -9.55
C GLU A 115 -21.48 -15.03 -10.78
N GLN A 116 -22.13 -14.99 -11.94
CA GLN A 116 -21.60 -14.33 -13.15
C GLN A 116 -21.47 -12.80 -12.96
N ALA A 117 -22.43 -12.18 -12.28
CA ALA A 117 -22.36 -10.75 -11.96
C ALA A 117 -21.21 -10.44 -10.97
N VAL A 118 -20.90 -11.35 -10.04
CA VAL A 118 -19.69 -11.25 -9.18
C VAL A 118 -18.42 -11.27 -10.03
N ASP A 119 -18.31 -12.18 -11.01
CA ASP A 119 -17.15 -12.23 -11.91
C ASP A 119 -17.01 -10.96 -12.75
N ALA A 120 -18.12 -10.44 -13.26
CA ALA A 120 -18.14 -9.20 -14.03
C ALA A 120 -17.73 -8.00 -13.16
N ALA A 121 -18.26 -7.89 -11.94
CA ALA A 121 -17.87 -6.86 -10.97
C ALA A 121 -16.39 -6.96 -10.65
N LYS A 122 -15.90 -8.15 -10.29
CA LYS A 122 -14.47 -8.39 -10.03
C LYS A 122 -13.60 -7.91 -11.19
N THR A 123 -13.90 -8.32 -12.42
CA THR A 123 -13.13 -7.95 -13.62
C THR A 123 -13.09 -6.43 -13.82
N ALA A 124 -14.23 -5.75 -13.65
CA ALA A 124 -14.31 -4.29 -13.77
C ALA A 124 -13.46 -3.58 -12.70
N GLU A 125 -13.46 -4.08 -11.47
CA GLU A 125 -12.71 -3.47 -10.35
C GLU A 125 -11.21 -3.79 -10.43
N GLU A 126 -10.82 -4.96 -10.93
CA GLU A 126 -9.41 -5.28 -11.24
C GLU A 126 -8.83 -4.34 -12.29
N ALA A 127 -9.64 -3.89 -13.27
CA ALA A 127 -9.23 -2.89 -14.25
C ALA A 127 -8.96 -1.52 -13.60
N LYS A 128 -9.79 -1.10 -12.62
CA LYS A 128 -9.53 0.14 -11.85
C LYS A 128 -8.25 0.04 -11.04
N ILE A 129 -7.97 -1.11 -10.41
CA ILE A 129 -6.68 -1.36 -9.74
C ILE A 129 -5.51 -1.30 -10.72
N ALA A 130 -5.65 -1.88 -11.92
CA ALA A 130 -4.60 -1.82 -12.94
C ALA A 130 -4.27 -0.38 -13.35
N SER A 131 -5.28 0.47 -13.47
CA SER A 131 -5.15 1.89 -13.81
C SER A 131 -4.73 2.79 -12.64
N ALA A 132 -4.67 2.27 -11.40
CA ALA A 132 -4.27 3.07 -10.24
C ALA A 132 -2.80 3.51 -10.35
N GLU A 133 -2.56 4.80 -10.13
CA GLU A 133 -1.25 5.43 -10.35
C GLU A 133 -0.34 5.39 -9.11
N ASN A 134 -0.89 5.06 -7.94
CA ASN A 134 -0.18 4.98 -6.67
C ASN A 134 -0.95 4.10 -5.67
N ALA A 135 -0.31 3.78 -4.54
CA ALA A 135 -0.88 2.88 -3.53
C ALA A 135 -2.15 3.41 -2.87
N ASP A 136 -2.30 4.74 -2.74
CA ASP A 136 -3.54 5.35 -2.22
C ASP A 136 -4.73 5.01 -3.14
N LYS A 137 -4.57 5.23 -4.45
CA LYS A 137 -5.58 4.87 -5.47
C LYS A 137 -5.82 3.37 -5.55
N VAL A 138 -4.80 2.53 -5.34
CA VAL A 138 -4.97 1.07 -5.26
C VAL A 138 -5.84 0.70 -4.05
N ALA A 139 -5.60 1.30 -2.88
CA ALA A 139 -6.37 1.05 -1.67
C ALA A 139 -7.83 1.51 -1.81
N GLU A 140 -8.07 2.67 -2.42
CA GLU A 140 -9.42 3.15 -2.76
C GLU A 140 -10.14 2.19 -3.72
N ALA A 141 -9.50 1.81 -4.83
CA ALA A 141 -10.07 0.90 -5.82
C ALA A 141 -10.36 -0.49 -5.23
N LYS A 142 -9.46 -1.02 -4.38
CA LYS A 142 -9.70 -2.25 -3.64
C LYS A 142 -10.94 -2.14 -2.75
N THR A 143 -11.04 -1.08 -1.96
CA THR A 143 -12.15 -0.88 -1.01
C THR A 143 -13.48 -0.77 -1.75
N ALA A 144 -13.53 0.04 -2.82
CA ALA A 144 -14.69 0.16 -3.68
C ALA A 144 -15.04 -1.18 -4.34
N GLY A 145 -14.04 -1.93 -4.80
CA GLY A 145 -14.24 -3.21 -5.46
C GLY A 145 -14.78 -4.31 -4.54
N VAL A 146 -14.30 -4.39 -3.31
CA VAL A 146 -14.86 -5.30 -2.29
C VAL A 146 -16.33 -4.96 -2.02
N ALA A 147 -16.66 -3.68 -1.88
CA ALA A 147 -18.04 -3.25 -1.67
C ALA A 147 -18.94 -3.53 -2.89
N ALA A 148 -18.44 -3.34 -4.11
CA ALA A 148 -19.16 -3.64 -5.34
C ALA A 148 -19.46 -5.13 -5.47
N ILE A 149 -18.49 -6.01 -5.17
CA ILE A 149 -18.67 -7.46 -5.16
C ILE A 149 -19.73 -7.87 -4.13
N ALA A 150 -19.62 -7.39 -2.89
CA ALA A 150 -20.59 -7.68 -1.83
C ALA A 150 -22.00 -7.12 -2.11
N GLY A 151 -22.10 -6.11 -2.98
CA GLY A 151 -23.38 -5.54 -3.40
C GLY A 151 -24.13 -6.38 -4.43
N VAL A 152 -23.51 -7.42 -5.00
CA VAL A 152 -24.15 -8.29 -6.01
C VAL A 152 -25.18 -9.21 -5.36
N HIS A 153 -24.90 -9.73 -4.16
CA HIS A 153 -25.84 -10.58 -3.44
C HIS A 153 -27.01 -9.76 -2.88
N THR A 154 -28.16 -9.98 -3.49
CA THR A 154 -29.46 -9.47 -3.05
C THR A 154 -30.40 -10.66 -2.80
N PRO A 155 -31.21 -10.66 -1.74
CA PRO A 155 -32.14 -11.75 -1.46
C PRO A 155 -33.12 -11.97 -2.61
N GLY A 156 -33.49 -13.22 -2.85
CA GLY A 156 -34.54 -13.59 -3.81
C GLY A 156 -35.95 -13.52 -3.22
N ASP A 157 -36.94 -13.78 -4.07
CA ASP A 157 -38.34 -13.88 -3.64
C ASP A 157 -38.67 -15.34 -3.27
N LEU A 158 -38.93 -15.58 -1.98
CA LEU A 158 -39.28 -16.90 -1.45
C LEU A 158 -40.55 -17.50 -2.06
N GLU A 159 -41.48 -16.69 -2.53
CA GLU A 159 -42.70 -17.19 -3.17
C GLU A 159 -42.42 -17.78 -4.55
N THR A 160 -41.42 -17.23 -5.27
CA THR A 160 -40.95 -17.77 -6.55
C THR A 160 -40.16 -19.07 -6.41
N VAL A 161 -39.62 -19.36 -5.22
CA VAL A 161 -38.83 -20.58 -4.95
C VAL A 161 -39.71 -21.77 -4.55
N LYS A 162 -40.92 -21.53 -4.03
CA LYS A 162 -41.85 -22.58 -3.57
C LYS A 162 -42.80 -23.10 -4.65
N ALA A 163 -42.91 -22.42 -5.78
CA ALA A 163 -43.79 -22.74 -6.90
C ALA A 163 -43.17 -23.78 -7.84
#